data_AF-A0A356IBF9-F1
#
_entry.id   AF-A0A356IBF9-F1
#
_cell.length_a   1.000
_cell.length_b   1.000
_cell.length_c   1.000
_cell.angle_alpha   90.00
_cell.angle_beta   90.00
_cell.angle_gamma   90.00
#
_symmetry.space_group_name_H-M   'P 1'
#
loop_
_entity.id
_entity.type
_entity.pdbx_description
1 polymer ?
#
loop_
_entity_poly.entity_id
_entity_poly.type
_entity_poly.pdbx_seq_one_letter_code
_entity_poly.pdbx_strand_id
1 'polypeptide(L)'
;MRIDSLSESTRQEFLFVIWRVVAVVFLLLVFLLGVKGLGDGFKLFGSNFLDSFFTLTANPFVGIFVGVLATTLVQSSSVSTSMIVGLVAAPENPLPLANAVPMIMGANIGTTVTCTVVSLAHMGRRDEFEKAFAVAGCHDFFNVLAVMIFLPLELATGYL
;
A
#
# COMPACT_ATOMS: atom_id res chain seq x y z
N MET A 1 -48.89 -17.78 17.92
CA MET A 1 -48.22 -18.34 16.72
C MET A 1 -47.27 -17.30 16.12
N ARG A 2 -46.16 -16.97 16.82
CA ARG A 2 -45.19 -15.95 16.37
C ARG A 2 -43.84 -16.02 17.12
N ILE A 3 -43.31 -17.22 17.33
CA ILE A 3 -41.98 -17.40 17.98
C ILE A 3 -41.03 -18.29 17.14
N ASP A 4 -41.53 -19.12 16.23
CA ASP A 4 -40.68 -20.05 15.47
C ASP A 4 -40.04 -19.47 14.19
N SER A 5 -40.49 -18.29 13.71
CA SER A 5 -39.97 -17.69 12.47
C SER A 5 -38.70 -16.85 12.67
N LEU A 6 -38.25 -16.63 13.92
CA LEU A 6 -37.05 -15.86 14.24
C LEU A 6 -35.79 -16.74 14.44
N SER A 7 -35.95 -18.07 14.46
CA SER A 7 -34.83 -19.03 14.67
C SER A 7 -34.08 -19.34 13.37
N GLU A 8 -34.82 -19.64 12.29
CA GLU A 8 -34.25 -19.98 10.98
C GLU A 8 -33.55 -18.78 10.31
N SER A 9 -34.11 -17.57 10.39
CA SER A 9 -33.47 -16.37 9.82
C SER A 9 -32.17 -16.02 10.56
N THR A 10 -32.18 -16.05 11.89
CA THR A 10 -31.00 -15.78 12.72
C THR A 10 -29.90 -16.82 12.49
N ARG A 11 -30.27 -18.09 12.30
CA ARG A 11 -29.33 -19.17 11.95
C ARG A 11 -28.71 -18.97 10.56
N GLN A 12 -29.49 -18.53 9.57
CA GLN A 12 -28.95 -18.22 8.24
C GLN A 12 -28.01 -17.02 8.25
N GLU A 13 -28.35 -15.96 8.97
CA GLU A 13 -27.47 -14.81 9.17
C GLU A 13 -26.17 -15.20 9.87
N PHE A 14 -26.26 -16.04 10.91
CA PHE A 14 -25.09 -16.55 11.63
C PHE A 14 -24.17 -17.39 10.73
N LEU A 15 -24.74 -18.31 9.93
CA LEU A 15 -23.98 -19.10 8.96
C LEU A 15 -23.34 -18.23 7.88
N PHE A 16 -24.03 -17.18 7.42
CA PHE A 16 -23.50 -16.22 6.47
C PHE A 16 -22.32 -15.43 7.05
N VAL A 17 -22.41 -15.00 8.32
CA VAL A 17 -21.31 -14.34 9.02
C VAL A 17 -20.12 -15.28 9.18
N ILE A 18 -20.32 -16.53 9.60
CA ILE A 18 -19.24 -17.52 9.71
C ILE A 18 -18.55 -17.73 8.37
N TRP A 19 -19.33 -17.91 7.29
CA TRP A 19 -18.78 -18.09 5.95
C TRP A 19 -17.92 -16.90 5.52
N ARG A 20 -18.37 -15.67 5.78
CA ARG A 20 -17.61 -14.46 5.48
C ARG A 20 -16.32 -14.37 6.29
N VAL A 21 -16.36 -14.71 7.58
CA VAL A 21 -15.17 -14.72 8.43
C VAL A 21 -14.15 -15.75 7.93
N VAL A 22 -14.60 -16.96 7.61
CA VAL A 22 -13.74 -18.01 7.04
C VAL A 22 -13.14 -17.57 5.70
N ALA A 23 -13.93 -16.96 4.83
CA ALA A 23 -13.45 -16.44 3.54
C ALA A 23 -12.39 -15.33 3.72
N VAL A 24 -12.60 -14.40 4.66
CA VAL A 24 -11.61 -13.34 4.96
C VAL A 24 -10.32 -13.94 5.51
N VAL A 25 -10.39 -14.88 6.45
CA VAL A 25 -9.20 -15.55 7.00
C VAL A 25 -8.45 -16.31 5.90
N PHE A 26 -9.16 -17.05 5.04
CA PHE A 26 -8.56 -17.76 3.92
C PHE A 26 -7.84 -16.80 2.96
N LEU A 27 -8.48 -15.70 2.55
CA LEU A 27 -7.87 -14.69 1.69
C LEU A 27 -6.64 -14.05 2.34
N LEU A 28 -6.68 -13.80 3.64
CA LEU A 28 -5.54 -13.26 4.38
C LEU A 28 -4.36 -14.25 4.40
N LEU A 29 -4.62 -15.55 4.57
CA LEU A 29 -3.58 -16.59 4.48
C LEU A 29 -2.97 -16.68 3.08
N VAL A 30 -3.78 -16.63 2.03
CA VAL A 30 -3.30 -16.60 0.64
C VAL A 30 -2.46 -15.35 0.37
N PHE A 31 -2.90 -14.19 0.89
CA PHE A 31 -2.15 -12.94 0.80
C PHE A 31 -0.78 -13.04 1.49
N LEU A 32 -0.74 -13.53 2.73
CA LEU A 32 0.52 -13.75 3.47
C LEU A 32 1.44 -14.76 2.78
N LEU A 33 0.88 -15.79 2.15
CA LEU A 33 1.66 -16.74 1.35
C LEU A 33 2.28 -16.06 0.11
N GLY A 34 1.54 -15.17 -0.55
CA GLY A 34 2.05 -14.35 -1.64
C GLY A 34 3.19 -13.44 -1.21
N VAL A 35 3.06 -12.79 -0.04
CA VAL A 35 4.12 -12.00 0.59
C VAL A 35 5.38 -12.83 0.86
N LYS A 36 5.22 -14.05 1.40
CA LYS A 36 6.35 -14.96 1.60
C LYS A 36 7.02 -15.32 0.27
N GLY A 37 6.22 -15.60 -0.76
CA GLY A 37 6.71 -15.89 -2.11
C GLY A 37 7.45 -14.71 -2.75
N LEU A 38 7.06 -13.46 -2.47
CA LEU A 38 7.80 -12.27 -2.89
C LEU A 38 9.19 -12.24 -2.27
N GLY A 39 9.32 -12.50 -0.97
CA GLY A 39 10.62 -12.59 -0.29
C GLY A 39 11.54 -13.65 -0.91
N ASP A 40 10.99 -14.82 -1.24
CA ASP A 40 11.74 -15.88 -1.94
C ASP A 40 12.09 -15.48 -3.39
N GLY A 41 11.19 -14.76 -4.07
CA GLY A 41 11.41 -14.15 -5.38
C GLY A 41 12.56 -13.16 -5.41
N PHE A 42 12.70 -12.34 -4.37
CA PHE A 42 13.83 -11.41 -4.23
C PHE A 42 15.18 -12.11 -4.14
N LYS A 43 15.25 -13.30 -3.54
CA LYS A 43 16.49 -14.11 -3.48
C LYS A 43 16.94 -14.60 -4.86
N LEU A 44 16.01 -14.81 -5.80
CA LEU A 44 16.33 -15.20 -7.18
C LEU A 44 17.09 -14.10 -7.96
N PHE A 45 16.96 -12.83 -7.56
CA PHE A 45 17.73 -11.73 -8.18
C PHE A 45 19.21 -11.71 -7.76
N GLY A 46 19.60 -12.54 -6.79
CA GLY A 46 20.98 -12.66 -6.30
C GLY A 46 21.31 -11.68 -5.17
N SER A 47 22.24 -12.08 -4.28
CA SER A 47 22.63 -11.31 -3.10
C SER A 47 23.15 -9.91 -3.46
N ASN A 48 23.94 -9.80 -4.53
CA ASN A 48 24.51 -8.52 -4.97
C ASN A 48 23.44 -7.47 -5.34
N PHE A 49 22.31 -7.91 -5.91
CA PHE A 49 21.20 -7.01 -6.24
C PHE A 49 20.50 -6.52 -4.98
N LEU A 50 20.27 -7.42 -4.01
CA LEU A 50 19.65 -7.07 -2.73
C LEU A 50 20.51 -6.11 -1.93
N ASP A 51 21.81 -6.39 -1.82
CA ASP A 51 22.76 -5.51 -1.13
C ASP A 51 22.82 -4.12 -1.76
N SER A 52 22.83 -4.06 -3.10
CA SER A 52 22.78 -2.80 -3.84
C SER A 52 21.46 -2.07 -3.60
N PHE A 53 20.33 -2.78 -3.63
CA PHE A 53 19.01 -2.21 -3.39
C PHE A 53 18.87 -1.66 -1.97
N PHE A 54 19.37 -2.35 -0.94
CA PHE A 54 19.36 -1.86 0.44
C PHE A 54 20.27 -0.66 0.64
N THR A 55 21.43 -0.68 -0.01
CA THR A 55 22.37 0.46 0.02
C THR A 55 21.76 1.69 -0.64
N LEU A 56 21.06 1.52 -1.77
CA LEU A 56 20.40 2.62 -2.47
C LEU A 56 19.19 3.15 -1.68
N THR A 57 18.37 2.25 -1.13
CA THR A 57 17.19 2.61 -0.33
C THR A 57 17.52 3.16 1.06
N ALA A 58 18.78 3.06 1.51
CA ALA A 58 19.26 3.76 2.69
C ALA A 58 19.19 5.29 2.53
N ASN A 59 19.19 5.79 1.29
CA ASN A 59 18.84 7.18 1.02
C ASN A 59 17.29 7.34 1.09
N PRO A 60 16.75 8.13 2.02
CA PRO A 60 15.30 8.26 2.21
C PRO A 60 14.56 8.77 0.96
N PHE A 61 15.21 9.61 0.15
CA PHE A 61 14.65 10.10 -1.11
C PHE A 61 14.52 8.99 -2.16
N VAL A 62 15.48 8.05 -2.18
CA VAL A 62 15.40 6.85 -3.02
C VAL A 62 14.30 5.94 -2.51
N GLY A 63 14.16 5.77 -1.20
CA GLY A 63 13.04 5.04 -0.59
C GLY A 63 11.68 5.59 -1.03
N ILE A 64 11.48 6.92 -0.93
CA ILE A 64 10.27 7.59 -1.42
C ILE A 64 10.04 7.31 -2.91
N PHE A 65 11.07 7.45 -3.73
CA PHE A 65 10.94 7.23 -5.17
C PHE A 65 10.54 5.78 -5.51
N VAL A 66 11.14 4.79 -4.84
CA VAL A 66 10.77 3.38 -4.99
C VAL A 66 9.31 3.17 -4.58
N GLY A 67 8.86 3.76 -3.48
CA GLY A 67 7.47 3.71 -3.03
C GLY A 67 6.49 4.30 -4.05
N VAL A 68 6.80 5.49 -4.58
CA VAL A 68 6.00 6.15 -5.62
C VAL A 68 5.87 5.26 -6.85
N LEU A 69 6.99 4.71 -7.34
CA LEU A 69 6.99 3.83 -8.50
C LEU A 69 6.20 2.54 -8.23
N ALA A 70 6.42 1.91 -7.08
CA ALA A 70 5.72 0.68 -6.71
C ALA A 70 4.20 0.88 -6.69
N THR A 71 3.70 1.95 -6.06
CA THR A 71 2.25 2.25 -6.06
C THR A 71 1.75 2.68 -7.42
N THR A 72 2.51 3.46 -8.19
CA THR A 72 2.06 3.91 -9.52
C THR A 72 1.90 2.73 -10.48
N LEU A 73 2.83 1.77 -10.43
CA LEU A 73 2.79 0.56 -11.27
C LEU A 73 1.67 -0.40 -10.85
N VAL A 74 1.50 -0.60 -9.54
CA VAL A 74 0.48 -1.51 -8.99
C VAL A 74 -0.91 -0.87 -8.96
N GLN A 75 -0.97 0.47 -8.99
CA GLN A 75 -2.17 1.31 -8.88
C GLN A 75 -3.01 1.09 -7.61
N SER A 76 -2.46 0.37 -6.62
CA SER A 76 -3.14 0.06 -5.36
C SER A 76 -2.17 0.25 -4.21
N SER A 77 -2.37 1.32 -3.45
CA SER A 77 -1.53 1.62 -2.29
C SER A 77 -1.68 0.62 -1.17
N SER A 78 -2.83 -0.04 -1.01
CA SER A 78 -2.97 -1.12 -0.03
C SER A 78 -2.13 -2.34 -0.41
N VAL A 79 -2.03 -2.68 -1.69
CA VAL A 79 -1.15 -3.76 -2.16
C VAL A 79 0.32 -3.36 -2.05
N SER A 80 0.69 -2.14 -2.43
CA SER A 80 2.09 -1.68 -2.36
C SER A 80 2.60 -1.56 -0.92
N THR A 81 1.82 -0.96 -0.01
CA THR A 81 2.19 -0.85 1.40
C THR A 81 2.26 -2.21 2.09
N SER A 82 1.32 -3.11 1.80
CA SER A 82 1.32 -4.46 2.36
C SER A 82 2.44 -5.35 1.81
N MET A 83 2.87 -5.13 0.55
CA MET A 83 4.10 -5.70 0.01
C MET A 83 5.34 -5.20 0.77
N ILE A 84 5.46 -3.89 1.00
CA ILE A 84 6.60 -3.32 1.75
C ILE A 84 6.64 -3.88 3.18
N VAL A 85 5.51 -3.87 3.90
CA VAL A 85 5.40 -4.47 5.25
C VAL A 85 5.72 -5.96 5.21
N GLY A 86 5.29 -6.65 4.15
CA GLY A 86 5.57 -8.05 3.92
C GLY A 86 7.06 -8.37 3.74
N LEU A 87 7.80 -7.50 3.05
CA LEU A 87 9.25 -7.61 2.91
C LEU A 87 9.96 -7.37 4.25
N VAL A 88 9.50 -6.41 5.04
CA VAL A 88 10.04 -6.18 6.40
C VAL A 88 9.78 -7.38 7.32
N ALA A 89 8.61 -8.02 7.22
CA ALA A 89 8.23 -9.15 8.05
C ALA A 89 8.87 -10.49 7.63
N ALA A 90 9.59 -10.54 6.51
CA ALA A 90 10.17 -11.77 6.02
C ALA A 90 11.33 -12.25 6.93
N PRO A 91 11.43 -13.56 7.25
CA PRO A 91 12.33 -14.08 8.28
C PRO A 91 13.83 -13.82 8.08
N GLU A 92 14.24 -13.53 6.83
CA GLU A 92 15.65 -13.37 6.48
C GLU A 92 16.05 -11.89 6.22
N ASN A 93 15.21 -10.98 6.70
CA ASN A 93 15.44 -9.54 6.73
C ASN A 93 15.84 -8.88 5.38
N PRO A 94 14.97 -8.96 4.35
CA PRO A 94 15.24 -8.35 3.06
C PRO A 94 14.83 -6.88 2.98
N LEU A 95 14.53 -6.17 4.08
CA LEU A 95 14.40 -4.70 4.05
C LEU A 95 14.45 -4.15 5.48
N PRO A 96 15.42 -3.29 5.84
CA PRO A 96 15.41 -2.61 7.13
C PRO A 96 14.16 -1.73 7.30
N LEU A 97 13.56 -1.73 8.51
CA LEU A 97 12.39 -0.91 8.81
C LEU A 97 12.63 0.59 8.52
N ALA A 98 13.83 1.09 8.84
CA ALA A 98 14.25 2.46 8.55
C ALA A 98 14.22 2.80 7.04
N ASN A 99 14.38 1.82 6.17
CA ASN A 99 14.26 2.01 4.71
C ASN A 99 12.80 1.89 4.26
N ALA A 100 12.00 1.08 4.97
CA ALA A 100 10.59 0.84 4.67
C ALA A 100 9.72 2.09 4.91
N VAL A 101 10.02 2.88 5.93
CA VAL A 101 9.23 4.05 6.31
C VAL A 101 9.19 5.11 5.19
N PRO A 102 10.33 5.56 4.63
CA PRO A 102 10.33 6.42 3.44
C PRO A 102 9.64 5.78 2.22
N MET A 103 9.73 4.46 2.05
CA MET A 103 9.02 3.75 0.97
C MET A 103 7.50 3.78 1.14
N ILE A 104 6.98 3.64 2.37
CA ILE A 104 5.54 3.76 2.66
C ILE A 104 5.07 5.20 2.43
N MET A 105 5.86 6.19 2.85
CA MET A 105 5.59 7.60 2.55
C MET A 105 5.50 7.86 1.04
N GLY A 106 6.43 7.30 0.27
CA GLY A 106 6.39 7.33 -1.19
C GLY A 106 5.18 6.60 -1.78
N ALA A 107 4.81 5.45 -1.22
CA ALA A 107 3.66 4.69 -1.66
C ALA A 107 2.34 5.49 -1.53
N ASN A 108 2.22 6.32 -0.49
CA ASN A 108 1.09 7.23 -0.32
C ASN A 108 1.05 8.31 -1.41
N ILE A 109 2.20 8.93 -1.72
CA ILE A 109 2.33 9.87 -2.86
C ILE A 109 1.97 9.17 -4.18
N GLY A 110 2.42 7.94 -4.42
CA GLY A 110 2.15 7.23 -5.67
C GLY A 110 0.66 7.01 -5.97
N THR A 111 -0.21 6.99 -4.95
CA THR A 111 -1.68 6.89 -5.13
C THR A 111 -2.24 8.07 -5.90
N THR A 112 -1.64 9.24 -5.74
CA THR A 112 -2.15 10.50 -6.27
C THR A 112 -1.80 10.68 -7.75
N VAL A 113 -0.71 10.06 -8.20
CA VAL A 113 -0.26 10.04 -9.60
C VAL A 113 -1.37 9.58 -10.53
N THR A 114 -2.11 8.52 -10.17
CA THR A 114 -3.22 8.02 -10.97
C THR A 114 -4.34 9.06 -11.12
N CYS A 115 -4.72 9.74 -10.03
CA CYS A 115 -5.73 10.81 -10.09
C CYS A 115 -5.26 11.95 -10.99
N THR A 116 -3.98 12.33 -10.92
CA THR A 116 -3.41 13.38 -11.75
C THR A 116 -3.40 12.98 -13.23
N VAL A 117 -2.97 11.77 -13.57
CA VAL A 117 -3.03 11.24 -14.96
C VAL A 117 -4.47 11.19 -15.48
N VAL A 118 -5.41 10.69 -14.68
CA VAL A 118 -6.84 10.62 -15.06
C VAL A 118 -7.42 12.02 -15.24
N SER A 119 -7.05 12.98 -14.39
CA SER A 119 -7.50 14.38 -14.56
C SER A 119 -7.03 14.96 -15.89
N LEU A 120 -5.75 14.76 -16.24
CA LEU A 120 -5.17 15.23 -17.51
C LEU A 120 -5.83 14.58 -18.73
N ALA A 121 -6.29 13.33 -18.62
CA ALA A 121 -7.04 12.69 -19.69
C ALA A 121 -8.37 13.39 -20.03
N HIS A 122 -8.93 14.18 -19.11
CA HIS A 122 -10.17 14.95 -19.31
C HIS A 122 -9.93 16.38 -19.83
N MET A 123 -8.70 16.76 -20.19
CA MET A 123 -8.33 18.13 -20.61
C MET A 123 -9.20 18.68 -21.78
N GLY A 124 -9.79 17.83 -22.61
CA GLY A 124 -10.72 18.23 -23.68
C GLY A 124 -12.10 18.70 -23.21
N ARG A 125 -12.50 18.40 -21.97
CA ARG A 125 -13.81 18.72 -21.37
C ARG A 125 -13.58 19.61 -20.15
N ARG A 126 -13.58 20.93 -20.35
CA ARG A 126 -13.16 21.93 -19.34
C ARG A 126 -13.84 21.75 -17.98
N ASP A 127 -15.16 21.55 -17.96
CA ASP A 127 -15.93 21.39 -16.71
C ASP A 127 -15.56 20.14 -15.90
N GLU A 128 -15.13 19.07 -16.58
CA GLU A 128 -14.69 17.82 -15.94
C GLU A 128 -13.23 17.87 -15.54
N PHE A 129 -12.38 18.45 -16.40
CA PHE A 129 -10.97 18.70 -16.09
C PHE A 129 -10.83 19.53 -14.82
N GLU A 130 -11.56 20.65 -14.70
CA GLU A 130 -11.46 21.54 -13.54
C GLU A 130 -11.81 20.81 -12.24
N LYS A 131 -12.89 20.03 -12.23
CA LYS A 131 -13.31 19.23 -11.07
C LYS A 131 -12.31 18.12 -10.74
N ALA A 132 -11.90 17.34 -11.74
CA ALA A 132 -10.98 16.23 -11.54
C ALA A 132 -9.59 16.70 -11.11
N PHE A 133 -9.08 17.77 -11.71
CA PHE A 133 -7.78 18.36 -11.40
C PHE A 133 -7.78 19.01 -10.02
N ALA A 134 -8.87 19.67 -9.60
CA ALA A 134 -8.99 20.20 -8.25
C ALA A 134 -8.95 19.09 -7.19
N VAL A 135 -9.68 17.98 -7.41
CA VAL A 135 -9.66 16.82 -6.51
C VAL A 135 -8.28 16.16 -6.49
N ALA A 136 -7.66 15.95 -7.64
CA ALA A 136 -6.31 15.39 -7.75
C ALA A 136 -5.29 16.29 -7.03
N GLY A 137 -5.34 17.60 -7.25
CA GLY A 137 -4.48 18.58 -6.61
C GLY A 137 -4.62 18.58 -5.09
N CYS A 138 -5.85 18.59 -4.55
CA CYS A 138 -6.06 18.47 -3.10
C CYS A 138 -5.42 17.21 -2.52
N HIS A 139 -5.53 16.08 -3.22
CA HIS A 139 -4.96 14.81 -2.80
C HIS A 139 -3.41 14.82 -2.90
N ASP A 140 -2.85 15.37 -3.97
CA ASP A 140 -1.40 15.58 -4.16
C ASP A 140 -0.83 16.42 -3.02
N PHE A 141 -1.42 17.59 -2.74
CA PHE A 141 -0.95 18.49 -1.69
C PHE A 141 -1.00 17.85 -0.31
N PHE A 142 -2.08 17.13 0.02
CA PHE A 142 -2.19 16.44 1.30
C PHE A 142 -1.07 15.39 1.48
N ASN A 143 -0.81 14.56 0.47
CA ASN A 143 0.21 13.52 0.55
C ASN A 143 1.64 14.09 0.56
N VAL A 144 1.91 15.12 -0.26
CA VAL A 144 3.22 15.78 -0.27
C VAL A 144 3.48 16.50 1.06
N LEU A 145 2.50 17.21 1.62
CA LEU A 145 2.64 17.86 2.93
C LEU A 145 2.88 16.83 4.05
N ALA A 146 2.19 15.70 4.02
CA ALA A 146 2.43 14.62 4.96
C ALA A 146 3.91 14.18 4.90
N VAL A 147 4.46 13.92 3.72
CA VAL A 147 5.88 13.54 3.59
C VAL A 147 6.81 14.69 4.00
N MET A 148 6.51 15.93 3.65
CA MET A 148 7.31 17.10 4.05
C MET A 148 7.37 17.31 5.56
N ILE A 149 6.36 16.84 6.31
CA ILE A 149 6.32 16.92 7.77
C ILE A 149 6.91 15.67 8.41
N PHE A 150 6.47 14.48 7.98
CA PHE A 150 6.84 13.21 8.61
C PHE A 150 8.24 12.74 8.23
N LEU A 151 8.74 13.03 7.03
CA LEU A 151 10.09 12.59 6.63
C LEU A 151 11.18 13.29 7.47
N PRO A 152 11.21 14.63 7.63
CA PRO A 152 12.20 15.26 8.51
C PRO A 152 12.07 14.82 9.96
N LEU A 153 10.83 14.59 10.43
CA LEU A 153 10.59 14.07 11.78
C LEU A 153 11.19 12.67 11.94
N GLU A 154 11.01 11.81 10.94
CA GLU A 154 11.60 10.47 10.94
C GLU A 154 13.12 10.54 10.90
N LEU A 155 13.71 11.40 10.06
CA LEU A 155 15.16 11.58 10.02
C LEU A 155 15.76 12.18 11.30
N ALA A 156 14.98 12.98 12.03
CA ALA A 156 15.41 13.58 13.29
C ALA A 156 15.25 12.65 14.50
N THR A 157 14.25 11.76 14.48
CA THR A 157 13.86 10.97 15.66
C THR A 157 14.06 9.46 15.51
N GLY A 158 14.01 8.94 14.28
CA GLY A 158 14.07 7.51 13.96
C GLY A 158 12.98 6.69 14.65
N TYR A 159 11.80 7.29 14.88
CA TYR A 159 10.74 6.72 15.72
C TYR A 159 9.48 6.33 14.93
N LEU A 160 9.29 6.82 13.70
CA LEU A 160 8.16 6.45 12.84
C LEU A 160 8.39 5.09 12.16
#